data_AF-A0A915C7Q6-F1
#
_entry.id   AF-A0A915C7Q6-F1
#
_cell.length_a   1.000
_cell.length_b   1.000
_cell.length_c   1.000
_cell.angle_alpha   90.00
_cell.angle_beta   90.00
_cell.angle_gamma   90.00
#
_symmetry.space_group_name_H-M   'P 1'
#
loop_
_entity.id
_entity.type
_entity.pdbx_description
1 polymer ?
#
loop_
_entity_poly.entity_id
_entity_poly.type
_entity_poly.pdbx_seq_one_letter_code
_entity_poly.pdbx_strand_id
1 'polypeptide(L)'
;MHDVENFFIRGNVHIRSLGSFLFAETQIHQLTIEEVRMSGSELSFVGLNAHSVLITHSRWRNKRFRETLRLPSQSIGHLQITNSTIDRLVLAAFFNATNIHLHGNQIGELASTSNARLRNVRRIEIAKSTIKQWNANMLHNANRVEIFEVFDSHVGTIVERALRNAHIGRLNFKKTEIGRLGTASFERSTFGSLMWTDCQIDAISPNAFSNMATQ
;
A
#
# COMPACT_ATOMS: atom_id res chain seq x y z
N MET A 1 -21.49 -20.68 -8.24
CA MET A 1 -20.58 -19.72 -7.58
C MET A 1 -21.48 -18.74 -6.85
N HIS A 2 -21.36 -18.61 -5.53
CA HIS A 2 -22.25 -17.74 -4.76
C HIS A 2 -21.64 -16.36 -4.69
N ASP A 3 -22.25 -15.40 -5.36
CA ASP A 3 -21.88 -14.00 -5.28
C ASP A 3 -22.43 -13.43 -3.97
N VAL A 4 -21.54 -12.93 -3.12
CA VAL A 4 -21.93 -12.25 -1.89
C VAL A 4 -22.05 -10.77 -2.21
N GLU A 5 -23.27 -10.23 -2.17
CA GLU A 5 -23.49 -8.81 -2.46
C GLU A 5 -22.76 -7.94 -1.43
N ASN A 6 -22.96 -8.21 -0.14
CA ASN A 6 -22.29 -7.48 0.92
C ASN A 6 -21.78 -8.42 2.00
N PHE A 7 -20.50 -8.30 2.33
CA PHE A 7 -19.86 -8.99 3.45
C PHE A 7 -19.40 -7.97 4.48
N PHE A 8 -19.85 -8.12 5.72
CA PHE A 8 -19.55 -7.19 6.81
C PHE A 8 -18.84 -7.89 7.96
N ILE A 9 -17.77 -7.29 8.45
CA ILE A 9 -17.23 -7.51 9.80
C ILE A 9 -17.27 -6.15 10.48
N ARG A 10 -18.22 -5.95 11.39
CA ARG A 10 -18.45 -4.64 12.01
C ARG A 10 -18.79 -4.74 13.48
N GLY A 11 -18.43 -3.71 14.25
CA GLY A 11 -18.84 -3.52 15.64
C GLY A 11 -17.95 -4.24 16.64
N ASN A 12 -16.81 -3.60 16.97
CA ASN A 12 -15.86 -4.05 18.00
C ASN A 12 -15.47 -5.54 17.92
N VAL A 13 -15.31 -6.05 16.70
CA VAL A 13 -14.91 -7.45 16.49
C VAL A 13 -13.41 -7.59 16.73
N HIS A 14 -13.01 -8.61 17.50
CA HIS A 14 -11.60 -8.95 17.69
C HIS A 14 -11.23 -10.25 16.98
N ILE A 15 -10.45 -10.14 15.89
CA ILE A 15 -9.94 -11.29 15.15
C ILE A 15 -8.49 -11.55 15.56
N ARG A 16 -8.29 -12.62 16.34
CA ARG A 16 -6.96 -13.00 16.84
C ARG A 16 -6.01 -13.47 15.74
N SER A 17 -6.53 -14.06 14.67
CA SER A 17 -5.73 -14.55 13.56
C SER A 17 -6.55 -14.60 12.26
N LEU A 18 -6.13 -13.85 11.24
CA LEU A 18 -6.53 -14.04 9.85
C LEU A 18 -5.48 -14.89 9.13
N GLY A 19 -5.91 -16.00 8.55
CA GLY A 19 -5.07 -16.82 7.69
C GLY A 19 -4.68 -16.10 6.39
N SER A 20 -3.69 -16.62 5.68
CA SER A 20 -3.43 -16.23 4.30
C SER A 20 -4.59 -16.69 3.40
N PHE A 21 -4.89 -15.95 2.33
CA PHE A 21 -5.88 -16.34 1.32
C PHE A 21 -7.29 -16.56 1.86
N LEU A 22 -7.69 -15.84 2.91
CA LEU A 22 -8.97 -16.04 3.59
C LEU A 22 -10.17 -15.91 2.62
N PHE A 23 -10.06 -15.00 1.67
CA PHE A 23 -11.09 -14.71 0.68
C PHE A 23 -10.77 -15.25 -0.72
N ALA A 24 -9.82 -16.18 -0.83
CA ALA A 24 -9.51 -16.79 -2.11
C ALA A 24 -10.77 -17.46 -2.70
N GLU A 25 -10.91 -17.34 -4.02
CA GLU A 25 -12.01 -17.94 -4.78
C GLU A 25 -13.39 -17.42 -4.37
N THR A 26 -13.45 -16.33 -3.60
CA THR A 26 -14.70 -15.67 -3.20
C THR A 26 -14.97 -14.47 -4.12
N GLN A 27 -16.24 -14.31 -4.51
CA GLN A 27 -16.75 -13.07 -5.13
C GLN A 27 -17.57 -12.32 -4.11
N ILE A 28 -17.15 -11.09 -3.80
CA ILE A 28 -17.85 -10.21 -2.87
C ILE A 28 -18.03 -8.88 -3.56
N HIS A 29 -19.25 -8.41 -3.84
CA HIS A 29 -19.41 -7.09 -4.45
C HIS A 29 -18.82 -6.00 -3.53
N GLN A 30 -19.23 -5.96 -2.25
CA GLN A 30 -18.62 -5.09 -1.25
C GLN A 30 -18.19 -5.82 0.03
N LEU A 31 -16.90 -5.72 0.36
CA LEU A 31 -16.34 -6.17 1.65
C LEU A 31 -16.13 -4.97 2.56
N THR A 32 -16.76 -4.95 3.74
CA THR A 32 -16.61 -3.89 4.73
C THR A 32 -16.08 -4.44 6.05
N ILE A 33 -14.98 -3.86 6.54
CA ILE A 33 -14.35 -4.13 7.83
C ILE A 33 -14.34 -2.83 8.62
N GLU A 34 -15.16 -2.73 9.65
CA GLU A 34 -15.40 -1.49 10.40
C GLU A 34 -15.26 -1.72 11.91
N GLU A 35 -14.46 -0.89 12.58
CA GLU A 35 -14.24 -0.99 14.03
C GLU A 35 -13.69 -2.37 14.46
N VAL A 36 -12.81 -2.95 13.64
CA VAL A 36 -12.25 -4.29 13.86
C VAL A 36 -10.82 -4.21 14.36
N ARG A 37 -10.49 -5.04 15.36
CA ARG A 37 -9.11 -5.29 15.78
C ARG A 37 -8.68 -6.64 15.26
N MET A 38 -7.85 -6.66 14.21
CA MET A 38 -7.41 -7.88 13.54
C MET A 38 -5.90 -8.03 13.56
N SER A 39 -5.45 -9.27 13.76
CA SER A 39 -4.07 -9.70 13.53
C SER A 39 -4.09 -10.76 12.43
N GLY A 40 -3.25 -10.64 11.41
CA GLY A 40 -3.34 -11.49 10.22
C GLY A 40 -2.03 -11.63 9.45
N SER A 41 -2.07 -12.45 8.42
CA SER A 41 -1.05 -12.50 7.38
C SER A 41 -1.15 -11.27 6.49
N GLU A 42 -0.01 -10.74 6.00
CA GLU A 42 -0.02 -9.73 4.93
C GLU A 42 -0.71 -10.24 3.64
N LEU A 43 -0.97 -11.55 3.53
CA LEU A 43 -1.66 -12.19 2.40
C LEU A 43 -3.15 -12.48 2.66
N SER A 44 -3.75 -12.00 3.75
CA SER A 44 -5.14 -12.35 4.08
C SER A 44 -6.17 -11.96 3.02
N PHE A 45 -5.93 -10.87 2.28
CA PHE A 45 -6.81 -10.40 1.19
C PHE A 45 -6.38 -10.87 -0.21
N VAL A 46 -5.30 -11.63 -0.31
CA VAL A 46 -4.88 -12.19 -1.60
C VAL A 46 -5.89 -13.22 -2.05
N GLY A 47 -6.31 -13.14 -3.32
CA GLY A 47 -7.32 -14.05 -3.89
C GLY A 47 -8.74 -13.48 -3.89
N LEU A 48 -8.96 -12.35 -3.22
CA LEU A 48 -10.26 -11.68 -3.17
C LEU A 48 -10.65 -11.14 -4.54
N ASN A 49 -11.87 -11.45 -4.97
CA ASN A 49 -12.52 -10.74 -6.07
C ASN A 49 -13.64 -9.87 -5.51
N ALA A 50 -13.46 -8.55 -5.57
CA ALA A 50 -14.42 -7.59 -5.08
C ALA A 50 -14.51 -6.32 -5.91
N HIS A 51 -15.70 -5.71 -5.95
CA HIS A 51 -15.84 -4.38 -6.53
C HIS A 51 -15.26 -3.34 -5.57
N SER A 52 -15.60 -3.44 -4.28
CA SER A 52 -15.16 -2.50 -3.25
C SER A 52 -14.71 -3.21 -1.97
N VAL A 53 -13.59 -2.75 -1.41
CA VAL A 53 -13.06 -3.18 -0.11
C VAL A 53 -12.88 -1.94 0.75
N LEU A 54 -13.65 -1.88 1.84
CA LEU A 54 -13.67 -0.77 2.79
C LEU A 54 -13.13 -1.25 4.13
N ILE A 55 -12.08 -0.63 4.63
CA ILE A 55 -11.53 -0.87 5.96
C ILE A 55 -11.54 0.46 6.73
N THR A 56 -12.36 0.59 7.76
CA THR A 56 -12.57 1.85 8.46
C THR A 56 -12.41 1.68 9.98
N HIS A 57 -11.86 2.69 10.64
CA HIS A 57 -11.74 2.73 12.11
C HIS A 57 -11.14 1.46 12.74
N SER A 58 -10.23 0.80 12.03
CA SER A 58 -9.77 -0.55 12.35
C SER A 58 -8.32 -0.55 12.78
N ARG A 59 -7.94 -1.57 13.56
CA ARG A 59 -6.55 -1.85 13.91
C ARG A 59 -6.12 -3.14 13.26
N TRP A 60 -5.12 -3.06 12.38
CA TRP A 60 -4.60 -4.19 11.64
C TRP A 60 -3.14 -4.44 11.99
N ARG A 61 -2.87 -5.63 12.52
CA ARG A 61 -1.51 -6.14 12.71
C ARG A 61 -1.18 -7.20 11.68
N ASN A 62 -0.19 -6.95 10.83
CA ASN A 62 0.24 -7.85 9.77
C ASN A 62 1.54 -8.56 10.13
N LYS A 63 1.48 -9.88 10.07
CA LYS A 63 2.65 -10.75 10.15
C LYS A 63 3.25 -10.89 8.76
N ARG A 64 4.57 -10.70 8.68
CA ARG A 64 5.34 -10.94 7.47
C ARG A 64 5.23 -12.40 7.06
N PHE A 65 4.93 -12.63 5.78
CA PHE A 65 4.97 -13.95 5.18
C PHE A 65 6.30 -14.12 4.42
N ARG A 66 6.98 -15.26 4.59
CA ARG A 66 8.35 -15.47 4.07
C ARG A 66 8.47 -16.52 2.98
N GLU A 67 7.44 -17.32 2.76
CA GLU A 67 7.50 -18.38 1.76
C GLU A 67 7.10 -17.86 0.39
N THR A 68 7.73 -18.42 -0.64
CA THR A 68 7.38 -18.14 -2.04
C THR A 68 6.15 -18.94 -2.42
N LEU A 69 5.11 -18.28 -2.91
CA LEU A 69 3.86 -18.94 -3.29
C LEU A 69 3.36 -18.49 -4.65
N ARG A 70 2.60 -19.38 -5.30
CA ARG A 70 1.76 -19.01 -6.44
C ARG A 70 0.53 -18.28 -5.91
N LEU A 71 0.37 -17.01 -6.29
CA LEU A 71 -0.79 -16.23 -5.88
C LEU A 71 -2.03 -16.62 -6.69
N PRO A 72 -3.20 -16.81 -6.06
CA PRO A 72 -4.48 -16.96 -6.75
C PRO A 72 -4.83 -15.69 -7.55
N SER A 73 -5.82 -15.79 -8.44
CA SER A 73 -6.37 -14.60 -9.10
C SER A 73 -7.02 -13.69 -8.05
N GLN A 74 -6.85 -12.38 -8.23
CA GLN A 74 -7.45 -11.35 -7.41
C GLN A 74 -8.02 -10.30 -8.37
N SER A 75 -9.09 -9.61 -7.99
CA SER A 75 -9.59 -8.44 -8.70
C SER A 75 -10.24 -7.53 -7.69
N ILE A 76 -9.73 -6.31 -7.52
CA ILE A 76 -10.34 -5.33 -6.62
C ILE A 76 -10.62 -4.07 -7.43
N GLY A 77 -11.85 -3.60 -7.48
CA GLY A 77 -12.14 -2.31 -8.10
C GLY A 77 -11.48 -1.19 -7.28
N HIS A 78 -11.97 -1.02 -6.05
CA HIS A 78 -11.54 0.03 -5.14
C HIS A 78 -11.16 -0.55 -3.79
N LEU A 79 -9.96 -0.23 -3.30
CA LEU A 79 -9.56 -0.44 -1.92
C LEU A 79 -9.52 0.92 -1.22
N GLN A 80 -10.29 1.06 -0.14
CA GLN A 80 -10.26 2.24 0.70
C GLN A 80 -10.00 1.84 2.14
N ILE A 81 -8.91 2.36 2.71
CA ILE A 81 -8.60 2.20 4.13
C ILE A 81 -8.63 3.58 4.78
N THR A 82 -9.47 3.77 5.79
CA THR A 82 -9.63 5.06 6.46
C THR A 82 -9.53 4.97 7.97
N ASN A 83 -8.97 6.02 8.58
CA ASN A 83 -8.96 6.23 10.03
C ASN A 83 -8.47 5.00 10.81
N SER A 84 -7.50 4.27 10.26
CA SER A 84 -7.08 2.97 10.76
C SER A 84 -5.61 2.98 11.18
N THR A 85 -5.25 2.12 12.12
CA THR A 85 -3.85 1.88 12.51
C THR A 85 -3.38 0.57 11.93
N ILE A 86 -2.31 0.61 11.13
CA ILE A 86 -1.73 -0.55 10.45
C ILE A 86 -0.25 -0.61 10.83
N ASP A 87 0.23 -1.69 11.42
CA ASP A 87 1.66 -1.80 11.73
C ASP A 87 2.53 -1.95 10.48
N ARG A 88 2.08 -2.76 9.52
CA ARG A 88 2.77 -3.08 8.27
C ARG A 88 1.74 -3.23 7.15
N LEU A 89 1.86 -2.44 6.10
CA LEU A 89 1.01 -2.50 4.93
C LEU A 89 1.82 -2.86 3.69
N VAL A 90 1.47 -3.95 3.03
CA VAL A 90 2.07 -4.36 1.76
C VAL A 90 1.09 -4.04 0.63
N LEU A 91 1.32 -2.94 -0.09
CA LEU A 91 0.43 -2.55 -1.21
C LEU A 91 0.34 -3.64 -2.26
N ALA A 92 1.43 -4.36 -2.51
CA ALA A 92 1.47 -5.46 -3.47
C ALA A 92 0.58 -6.66 -3.08
N ALA A 93 0.09 -6.77 -1.84
CA ALA A 93 -0.93 -7.75 -1.47
C ALA A 93 -2.28 -7.49 -2.16
N PHE A 94 -2.46 -6.26 -2.65
CA PHE A 94 -3.60 -5.82 -3.46
C PHE A 94 -3.16 -5.62 -4.92
N PHE A 95 -2.35 -6.54 -5.44
CA PHE A 95 -1.69 -6.42 -6.74
C PHE A 95 -2.65 -6.19 -7.91
N ASN A 96 -3.93 -6.58 -7.77
CA ASN A 96 -4.95 -6.40 -8.79
C ASN A 96 -6.07 -5.44 -8.38
N ALA A 97 -5.81 -4.54 -7.43
CA ALA A 97 -6.68 -3.39 -7.22
C ALA A 97 -6.59 -2.42 -8.41
N THR A 98 -7.67 -1.70 -8.74
CA THR A 98 -7.59 -0.60 -9.73
C THR A 98 -7.15 0.69 -9.03
N ASN A 99 -7.78 0.99 -7.90
CA ASN A 99 -7.51 2.18 -7.09
C ASN A 99 -7.27 1.80 -5.62
N ILE A 100 -6.26 2.40 -5.00
CA ILE A 100 -5.95 2.24 -3.58
C ILE A 100 -5.95 3.61 -2.91
N HIS A 101 -6.87 3.85 -1.98
CA HIS A 101 -7.00 5.10 -1.23
C HIS A 101 -6.75 4.85 0.27
N LEU A 102 -5.79 5.56 0.83
CA LEU A 102 -5.41 5.51 2.24
C LEU A 102 -5.62 6.89 2.85
N HIS A 103 -6.65 7.08 3.68
CA HIS A 103 -6.99 8.39 4.24
C HIS A 103 -7.03 8.38 5.78
N GLY A 104 -6.32 9.30 6.45
CA GLY A 104 -6.42 9.40 7.91
C GLY A 104 -5.75 8.24 8.66
N ASN A 105 -4.80 7.52 8.05
CA ASN A 105 -4.24 6.31 8.64
C ASN A 105 -2.94 6.57 9.41
N GLN A 106 -2.68 5.72 10.41
CA GLN A 106 -1.38 5.60 11.07
C GLN A 106 -0.73 4.29 10.63
N ILE A 107 0.29 4.38 9.78
CA ILE A 107 0.97 3.24 9.18
C ILE A 107 2.40 3.15 9.73
N GLY A 108 2.75 2.04 10.37
CA GLY A 108 4.11 1.82 10.84
C GLY A 108 5.09 1.68 9.66
N GLU A 109 4.77 0.79 8.73
CA GLU A 109 5.63 0.51 7.58
C GLU A 109 4.81 0.32 6.31
N LEU A 110 5.14 1.06 5.25
CA LEU A 110 4.85 0.60 3.89
C LEU A 110 5.94 -0.39 3.50
N ALA A 111 5.54 -1.63 3.23
CA ALA A 111 6.45 -2.74 3.11
C ALA A 111 6.39 -3.45 1.77
N SER A 112 7.45 -4.20 1.50
CA SER A 112 7.59 -5.06 0.33
C SER A 112 7.32 -6.52 0.67
N THR A 113 6.98 -7.28 -0.38
CA THR A 113 6.91 -8.74 -0.36
C THR A 113 7.53 -9.26 -1.66
N SER A 114 8.21 -10.40 -1.61
CA SER A 114 8.75 -11.06 -2.81
C SER A 114 7.69 -11.77 -3.63
N ASN A 115 6.51 -11.99 -3.04
CA ASN A 115 5.44 -12.80 -3.61
C ASN A 115 4.59 -12.07 -4.64
N ALA A 116 4.53 -10.75 -4.58
CA ALA A 116 3.58 -9.95 -5.32
C ALA A 116 4.22 -8.67 -5.87
N ARG A 117 3.64 -8.16 -6.95
CA ARG A 117 4.00 -6.88 -7.59
C ARG A 117 2.69 -6.20 -8.00
N LEU A 118 2.61 -4.88 -7.99
CA LEU A 118 1.41 -4.16 -8.43
C LEU A 118 1.18 -4.40 -9.93
N ARG A 119 0.13 -5.15 -10.30
CA ARG A 119 -0.14 -5.61 -11.68
C ARG A 119 -1.17 -4.76 -12.42
N ASN A 120 -2.22 -4.30 -11.75
CA ASN A 120 -3.28 -3.50 -12.40
C ASN A 120 -3.67 -2.24 -11.61
N VAL A 121 -2.86 -1.87 -10.61
CA VAL A 121 -3.07 -0.66 -9.82
C VAL A 121 -2.69 0.55 -10.65
N ARG A 122 -3.67 1.41 -10.96
CA ARG A 122 -3.48 2.65 -11.72
C ARG A 122 -3.25 3.84 -10.81
N ARG A 123 -4.00 3.94 -9.73
CA ARG A 123 -3.95 5.06 -8.79
C ARG A 123 -3.72 4.61 -7.36
N ILE A 124 -2.75 5.23 -6.71
CA ILE A 124 -2.49 5.11 -5.28
C ILE A 124 -2.56 6.51 -4.68
N GLU A 125 -3.41 6.68 -3.68
CA GLU A 125 -3.59 7.97 -3.00
C GLU A 125 -3.41 7.77 -1.51
N ILE A 126 -2.54 8.59 -0.91
CA ILE A 126 -2.28 8.62 0.52
C ILE A 126 -2.54 10.03 1.01
N ALA A 127 -3.55 10.19 1.85
CA ALA A 127 -4.06 11.47 2.30
C ALA A 127 -4.12 11.54 3.81
N LYS A 128 -3.77 12.67 4.42
CA LYS A 128 -3.96 12.92 5.86
C LYS A 128 -3.43 11.79 6.74
N SER A 129 -2.35 11.14 6.33
CA SER A 129 -1.85 9.93 6.95
C SER A 129 -0.46 10.14 7.53
N THR A 130 -0.14 9.39 8.58
CA THR A 130 1.21 9.31 9.13
C THR A 130 1.79 7.96 8.76
N ILE A 131 2.91 7.96 8.06
CA ILE A 131 3.66 6.76 7.70
C ILE A 131 5.03 6.87 8.35
N LYS A 132 5.33 6.00 9.30
CA LYS A 132 6.63 6.05 9.98
C LYS A 132 7.78 5.72 9.02
N GLN A 133 7.61 4.70 8.16
CA GLN A 133 8.67 4.29 7.24
C GLN A 133 8.16 3.73 5.91
N TRP A 134 8.82 4.09 4.81
CA TRP A 134 8.75 3.37 3.55
C TRP A 134 9.95 2.44 3.47
N ASN A 135 9.72 1.13 3.50
CA ASN A 135 10.77 0.13 3.45
C ASN A 135 11.34 -0.05 2.04
N ALA A 136 12.53 -0.64 1.99
CA ALA A 136 13.17 -1.06 0.75
C ALA A 136 12.21 -1.88 -0.13
N ASN A 137 12.19 -1.56 -1.42
CA ASN A 137 11.41 -2.24 -2.45
C ASN A 137 9.88 -2.18 -2.28
N MET A 138 9.34 -1.28 -1.46
CA MET A 138 7.89 -1.24 -1.22
C MET A 138 7.09 -1.01 -2.52
N LEU A 139 7.63 -0.24 -3.47
CA LEU A 139 7.06 0.00 -4.81
C LEU A 139 7.81 -0.76 -5.93
N HIS A 140 8.53 -1.81 -5.59
CA HIS A 140 9.35 -2.50 -6.57
C HIS A 140 8.54 -3.05 -7.74
N ASN A 141 8.96 -2.69 -8.96
CA ASN A 141 8.27 -3.03 -10.21
C ASN A 141 6.80 -2.57 -10.26
N ALA A 142 6.48 -1.42 -9.68
CA ALA A 142 5.16 -0.77 -9.77
C ALA A 142 4.86 -0.21 -11.17
N ASN A 143 5.03 -1.02 -12.23
CA ASN A 143 5.19 -0.54 -13.61
C ASN A 143 3.91 -0.06 -14.31
N ARG A 144 2.77 -0.15 -13.63
CA ARG A 144 1.45 0.22 -14.16
C ARG A 144 0.75 1.28 -13.32
N VAL A 145 1.43 1.80 -12.30
CA VAL A 145 0.91 2.91 -11.50
C VAL A 145 1.07 4.18 -12.32
N GLU A 146 -0.05 4.70 -12.78
CA GLU A 146 -0.11 5.97 -13.52
C GLU A 146 0.08 7.14 -12.56
N ILE A 147 -0.54 7.06 -11.38
CA ILE A 147 -0.55 8.14 -10.40
C ILE A 147 -0.31 7.57 -8.99
N PHE A 148 0.72 8.06 -8.32
CA PHE A 148 0.95 7.88 -6.89
C PHE A 148 1.00 9.27 -6.25
N GLU A 149 0.04 9.58 -5.39
CA GLU A 149 -0.01 10.87 -4.68
C GLU A 149 0.03 10.68 -3.16
N VAL A 150 0.80 11.55 -2.51
CA VAL A 150 0.87 11.67 -1.05
C VAL A 150 0.59 13.11 -0.69
N PHE A 151 -0.51 13.38 0.01
CA PHE A 151 -0.85 14.75 0.37
C PHE A 151 -1.34 14.94 1.80
N ASP A 152 -1.07 16.14 2.33
CA ASP A 152 -1.40 16.54 3.70
C ASP A 152 -0.95 15.48 4.72
N SER A 153 0.23 14.89 4.52
CA SER A 153 0.67 13.67 5.23
C SER A 153 2.05 13.86 5.87
N HIS A 154 2.43 12.92 6.74
CA HIS A 154 3.77 12.83 7.31
C HIS A 154 4.41 11.49 6.92
N VAL A 155 5.61 11.53 6.33
CA VAL A 155 6.42 10.35 6.01
C VAL A 155 7.74 10.43 6.76
N GLY A 156 7.92 9.61 7.79
CA GLY A 156 9.10 9.67 8.66
C GLY A 156 10.40 9.40 7.90
N THR A 157 10.55 8.23 7.30
CA THR A 157 11.75 7.91 6.50
C THR A 157 11.40 7.12 5.24
N ILE A 158 11.89 7.61 4.10
CA ILE A 158 11.98 6.84 2.86
C ILE A 158 13.36 6.21 2.84
N VAL A 159 13.45 4.92 3.14
CA VAL A 159 14.76 4.27 3.34
C VAL A 159 15.49 4.04 2.01
N GLU A 160 16.72 3.54 2.10
CA GLU A 160 17.48 3.09 0.93
C GLU A 160 16.65 2.14 0.06
N ARG A 161 16.66 2.40 -1.26
CA ARG A 161 15.97 1.57 -2.26
C ARG A 161 14.46 1.40 -2.06
N ALA A 162 13.80 2.29 -1.31
CA ALA A 162 12.35 2.21 -1.10
C ALA A 162 11.55 2.15 -2.41
N LEU A 163 11.95 2.95 -3.40
CA LEU A 163 11.31 3.08 -4.71
C LEU A 163 12.12 2.37 -5.81
N ARG A 164 12.98 1.42 -5.44
CA ARG A 164 13.87 0.78 -6.41
C ARG A 164 13.11 0.06 -7.53
N ASN A 165 13.48 0.32 -8.79
CA ASN A 165 12.81 -0.19 -9.99
C ASN A 165 11.31 0.16 -10.05
N ALA A 166 10.87 1.25 -9.41
CA ALA A 166 9.51 1.76 -9.60
C ALA A 166 9.43 2.48 -10.96
N HIS A 167 8.40 2.19 -11.76
CA HIS A 167 8.15 2.88 -13.03
C HIS A 167 6.75 3.48 -12.96
N ILE A 168 6.65 4.75 -12.60
CA ILE A 168 5.38 5.40 -12.26
C ILE A 168 5.14 6.59 -13.19
N GLY A 169 3.91 6.79 -13.67
CA GLY A 169 3.59 7.95 -14.52
C GLY A 169 3.84 9.28 -13.80
N ARG A 170 3.19 9.47 -12.65
CA ARG A 170 3.34 10.64 -11.78
C ARG A 170 3.50 10.22 -10.33
N LEU A 171 4.58 10.65 -9.69
CA LEU A 171 4.77 10.58 -8.25
C LEU A 171 4.74 12.00 -7.68
N ASN A 172 3.71 12.31 -6.90
CA ASN A 172 3.46 13.66 -6.40
C ASN A 172 3.36 13.67 -4.87
N PHE A 173 4.10 14.58 -4.25
CA PHE A 173 3.96 14.90 -2.83
C PHE A 173 3.44 16.34 -2.72
N LYS A 174 2.36 16.55 -1.96
CA LYS A 174 1.76 17.88 -1.76
C LYS A 174 1.47 18.14 -0.30
N LYS A 175 1.95 19.24 0.28
CA LYS A 175 1.71 19.55 1.70
C LYS A 175 2.12 18.39 2.62
N THR A 176 3.23 17.74 2.29
CA THR A 176 3.71 16.56 2.99
C THR A 176 5.04 16.85 3.66
N GLU A 177 5.16 16.43 4.91
CA GLU A 177 6.42 16.44 5.64
C GLU A 177 7.14 15.11 5.41
N ILE A 178 8.43 15.16 5.10
CA ILE A 178 9.28 13.99 4.91
C ILE A 178 10.51 14.13 5.81
N GLY A 179 10.64 13.27 6.82
CA GLY A 179 11.77 13.36 7.74
C GLY A 179 13.11 13.07 7.07
N ARG A 180 13.22 11.97 6.31
CA ARG A 180 14.46 11.65 5.58
C ARG A 180 14.25 10.90 4.28
N LEU A 181 15.00 11.30 3.25
CA LEU A 181 15.27 10.49 2.06
C LEU A 181 16.60 9.76 2.22
N GLY A 182 16.60 8.44 2.15
CA GLY A 182 17.77 7.60 2.24
C GLY A 182 18.62 7.61 0.97
N THR A 183 19.84 7.09 1.08
CA THR A 183 20.75 6.89 -0.07
C THR A 183 20.08 5.98 -1.09
N ALA A 184 20.17 6.31 -2.38
CA ALA A 184 19.62 5.49 -3.46
C ALA A 184 18.14 5.10 -3.27
N SER A 185 17.33 5.92 -2.58
CA SER A 185 15.89 5.69 -2.41
C SER A 185 15.16 5.52 -3.74
N PHE A 186 15.66 6.18 -4.80
CA PHE A 186 15.12 6.17 -6.17
C PHE A 186 16.00 5.37 -7.15
N GLU A 187 16.76 4.38 -6.68
CA GLU A 187 17.64 3.57 -7.55
C GLU A 187 16.84 2.92 -8.69
N ARG A 188 17.26 3.11 -9.95
CA ARG A 188 16.68 2.49 -11.15
C ARG A 188 15.19 2.75 -11.33
N SER A 189 14.63 3.77 -10.68
CA SER A 189 13.24 4.16 -10.91
C SER A 189 13.13 5.08 -12.12
N THR A 190 11.97 5.05 -12.79
CA THR A 190 11.57 6.03 -13.79
C THR A 190 10.26 6.70 -13.39
N PHE A 191 10.17 8.01 -13.62
CA PHE A 191 8.95 8.79 -13.40
C PHE A 191 8.68 9.67 -14.61
N GLY A 192 7.43 9.69 -15.09
CA GLY A 192 7.02 10.72 -16.07
C GLY A 192 7.01 12.10 -15.46
N SER A 193 6.66 12.19 -14.16
CA SER A 193 6.81 13.39 -13.34
C SER A 193 7.06 13.01 -11.89
N LEU A 194 8.03 13.68 -11.25
CA LEU A 194 8.30 13.60 -9.82
C LEU A 194 8.20 15.03 -9.25
N MET A 195 7.23 15.25 -8.36
CA MET A 195 6.90 16.59 -7.88
C MET A 195 6.78 16.63 -6.35
N TRP A 196 7.28 17.72 -5.77
CA TRP A 196 7.03 18.12 -4.38
C TRP A 196 6.48 19.53 -4.38
N THR A 197 5.28 19.71 -3.83
CA THR A 197 4.59 21.01 -3.73
C THR A 197 4.30 21.29 -2.26
N ASP A 198 4.70 22.46 -1.75
CA ASP A 198 4.47 22.84 -0.35
C ASP A 198 4.96 21.77 0.66
N CYS A 199 6.07 21.10 0.36
CA CYS A 199 6.61 20.02 1.21
C CYS A 199 7.76 20.52 2.09
N GLN A 200 7.90 19.91 3.26
CA GLN A 200 9.10 20.02 4.10
C GLN A 200 9.86 18.71 4.03
N ILE A 201 11.17 18.77 3.79
CA ILE A 201 12.05 17.59 3.81
C ILE A 201 13.21 17.88 4.77
N ASP A 202 13.29 17.19 5.90
CA ASP A 202 14.28 17.54 6.93
C ASP A 202 15.70 17.11 6.53
N ALA A 203 15.83 15.96 5.87
CA ALA A 203 17.13 15.45 5.42
C ALA A 203 17.05 14.71 4.08
N ILE A 204 18.03 14.95 3.22
CA ILE A 204 18.26 14.19 1.99
C ILE A 204 19.66 13.60 2.06
N SER A 205 19.76 12.28 2.09
CA SER A 205 21.05 11.60 2.05
C SER A 205 21.78 11.83 0.71
N PRO A 206 23.12 11.82 0.70
CA PRO A 206 23.89 11.80 -0.54
C PRO A 206 23.38 10.69 -1.46
N ASN A 207 23.33 10.94 -2.77
CA ASN A 207 22.93 9.95 -3.76
C ASN A 207 21.48 9.41 -3.60
N ALA A 208 20.57 10.11 -2.91
CA ALA A 208 19.16 9.70 -2.82
C ALA A 208 18.53 9.43 -4.20
N PHE A 209 18.90 10.24 -5.20
CA PHE A 209 18.45 10.18 -6.60
C PHE A 209 19.44 9.50 -7.56
N SER A 210 20.48 8.83 -7.04
CA SER A 210 21.48 8.19 -7.89
C SER A 210 20.87 7.04 -8.69
N ASN A 211 21.38 6.84 -9.92
CA ASN A 211 20.95 5.78 -10.83
C ASN A 211 19.45 5.78 -11.15
N MET A 212 18.77 6.93 -11.06
CA MET A 212 17.46 7.08 -11.68
C MET A 212 17.60 6.86 -13.19
N ALA A 213 16.72 6.06 -13.77
CA ALA A 213 16.72 5.83 -15.20
C ALA A 213 16.05 7.01 -15.92
N THR A 214 16.67 7.47 -16.99
CA THR A 214 16.06 8.42 -17.93
C THR A 214 15.06 7.67 -18.81
N GLN A 215 13.90 8.29 -19.08
CA GLN A 215 12.93 7.77 -20.04
C GLN A 215 13.44 7.84 -21.48
#